data_AF-A0A959C2E9-F1
#
_entry.id   AF-A0A959C2E9-F1
#
_cell.length_a   1.000
_cell.length_b   1.000
_cell.length_c   1.000
_cell.angle_alpha   90.00
_cell.angle_beta   90.00
_cell.angle_gamma   90.00
#
_symmetry.space_group_name_H-M   'P 1'
#
loop_
_entity.id
_entity.type
_entity.pdbx_description
1 polymer ?
#
loop_
_entity_poly.entity_id
_entity_poly.type
_entity_poly.pdbx_seq_one_letter_code
_entity_poly.pdbx_strand_id
1 'polypeptide(L)'
;MKIQPVLIALVVLLAFSSCQSEKGRAREQIAQLEKAMEANPSTEDAETLIKLYQDYAAQYPDDADYNPRYLYRAAALQFRQNHFSGAATLLGQAIDGYYESDNTPQAIRFLGELFLDNLLNPESATTVFQALVEAFPGTEAAKKAQEKLPASAPAPLSRIDMMASQMFNDSLKRYDYRITNNYIASCELYAMILPNSPDAPRLLYDAAEASRSVRAFTKALKLYEKINTRYPEYEKAPLALFMRAFTLDNDLKRYDEARVLYEEFLAKYPDHDFAEDARAVLENLGKTDEEILQMLEEKNKAKAEEASKSGQFNTEKATE
;
A
#
# COMPACT_ATOMS: atom_id res chain seq x y z
N MET A 1 3.69 37.78 -21.34
CA MET A 1 2.77 38.17 -20.24
C MET A 1 3.47 37.85 -18.93
N LYS A 2 3.98 38.86 -18.20
CA LYS A 2 4.57 38.65 -16.87
C LYS A 2 3.44 38.71 -15.85
N ILE A 3 2.98 37.56 -15.36
CA ILE A 3 2.00 37.51 -14.27
C ILE A 3 2.68 38.11 -13.04
N GLN A 4 2.10 39.19 -12.49
CA GLN A 4 2.69 39.98 -11.42
C GLN A 4 2.61 39.17 -10.11
N PRO A 5 3.70 38.99 -9.35
CA PRO A 5 3.74 38.11 -8.17
C PRO A 5 2.72 38.48 -7.09
N VAL A 6 2.29 39.75 -7.04
CA VAL A 6 1.22 40.23 -6.16
C VAL A 6 -0.15 39.64 -6.50
N LEU A 7 -0.46 39.43 -7.79
CA LEU A 7 -1.72 38.84 -8.24
C LEU A 7 -1.77 37.35 -7.90
N ILE A 8 -0.64 36.64 -8.01
CA ILE A 8 -0.52 35.24 -7.59
C ILE A 8 -0.69 35.13 -6.07
N ALA A 9 -0.04 35.99 -5.30
CA ALA A 9 -0.19 36.02 -3.84
C ALA A 9 -1.64 36.31 -3.39
N LEU A 10 -2.35 37.21 -4.08
CA LEU A 10 -3.74 37.55 -3.76
C LEU A 10 -4.72 36.40 -4.09
N VAL A 11 -4.51 35.69 -5.20
CA VAL A 11 -5.31 34.51 -5.58
C VAL A 11 -5.06 33.34 -4.62
N VAL A 12 -3.81 33.11 -4.20
CA VAL A 12 -3.48 32.09 -3.19
C VAL A 12 -4.12 32.42 -1.84
N LEU A 13 -4.09 33.68 -1.41
CA LEU A 13 -4.75 34.14 -0.18
C LEU A 13 -6.26 33.92 -0.19
N LEU A 14 -6.94 34.27 -1.30
CA LEU A 14 -8.39 34.07 -1.44
C LEU A 14 -8.77 32.59 -1.50
N ALA A 15 -7.97 31.75 -2.15
CA ALA A 15 -8.17 30.30 -2.18
C ALA A 15 -8.00 29.66 -0.79
N PHE A 16 -7.02 30.14 -0.01
CA PHE A 16 -6.79 29.68 1.35
C PHE A 16 -7.96 30.02 2.28
N SER A 17 -8.49 31.24 2.21
CA SER A 17 -9.65 31.66 3.01
C SER A 17 -10.93 30.91 2.64
N SER A 18 -11.15 30.64 1.35
CA SER A 18 -12.30 29.85 0.89
C SER A 18 -12.23 28.41 1.39
N CYS A 19 -11.07 27.77 1.29
CA CYS A 19 -10.87 26.39 1.74
C CYS A 19 -11.08 26.24 3.26
N GLN A 20 -10.59 27.19 4.07
CA GLN A 20 -10.87 27.19 5.51
C GLN A 20 -12.36 27.35 5.83
N SER A 21 -13.10 28.14 5.02
CA SER A 21 -14.54 28.31 5.18
C SER A 21 -15.34 27.04 4.83
N GLU A 22 -14.90 26.26 3.85
CA GLU A 22 -15.53 24.99 3.46
C GLU A 22 -15.27 23.91 4.50
N LYS A 23 -14.02 23.80 4.95
CA LYS A 23 -13.64 22.89 6.03
C LYS A 23 -14.43 23.14 7.31
N GLY A 24 -14.61 24.41 7.69
CA GLY A 24 -15.43 24.80 8.85
C GLY A 24 -16.89 24.40 8.69
N ARG A 25 -17.49 24.65 7.51
CA ARG A 25 -18.88 24.26 7.20
C ARG A 25 -19.08 22.73 7.27
N ALA A 26 -18.15 21.95 6.74
CA ALA A 26 -18.23 20.50 6.80
C ALA A 26 -18.21 19.97 8.25
N ARG A 27 -17.36 20.53 9.11
CA ARG A 27 -17.33 20.20 10.55
C ARG A 27 -18.64 20.57 11.25
N GLU A 28 -19.23 21.72 10.90
CA GLU A 28 -20.48 22.16 11.48
C GLU A 28 -21.64 21.25 11.09
N GLN A 29 -21.71 20.82 9.82
CA GLN A 29 -22.69 19.85 9.35
C GLN A 29 -22.57 18.52 10.09
N ILE A 30 -21.34 18.02 10.25
CA ILE A 30 -21.06 16.80 11.04
C ILE A 30 -21.56 16.99 12.48
N ALA A 31 -21.19 18.08 13.15
CA ALA A 31 -21.56 18.34 14.54
C ALA A 31 -23.09 18.45 14.73
N GLN A 32 -23.80 19.04 13.78
CA GLN A 32 -25.26 19.12 13.81
C GLN A 32 -25.91 17.73 13.73
N LEU A 33 -25.42 16.88 12.82
CA LEU A 33 -25.94 15.52 12.67
C LEU A 33 -25.54 14.60 13.84
N GLU A 34 -24.34 14.77 14.40
CA GLU A 34 -23.94 14.11 15.65
C GLU A 34 -24.94 14.43 16.78
N LYS A 35 -25.27 15.72 16.97
CA LYS A 35 -26.24 16.15 17.98
C LYS A 35 -27.65 15.60 17.72
N ALA A 36 -28.08 15.52 16.47
CA ALA A 36 -29.36 14.91 16.10
C ALA A 36 -29.37 13.40 16.45
N MET A 37 -28.27 12.70 16.14
CA MET A 37 -28.08 11.28 16.44
C MET A 37 -28.05 10.97 17.94
N GLU A 38 -27.55 11.89 18.78
CA GLU A 38 -27.61 11.75 20.23
C GLU A 38 -29.05 11.85 20.76
N ALA A 39 -29.88 12.70 20.14
CA ALA A 39 -31.27 12.91 20.56
C ALA A 39 -32.22 11.82 20.05
N ASN A 40 -32.06 11.38 18.80
CA ASN A 40 -32.91 10.37 18.17
C ASN A 40 -32.11 9.53 17.16
N PRO A 41 -31.53 8.40 17.59
CA PRO A 41 -30.74 7.54 16.71
C PRO A 41 -31.58 6.94 15.57
N SER A 42 -31.15 7.13 14.33
CA SER A 42 -31.73 6.47 13.15
C SER A 42 -30.65 5.82 12.29
N THR A 43 -31.01 4.75 11.56
CA THR A 43 -30.06 4.08 10.65
C THR A 43 -29.67 4.98 9.48
N GLU A 44 -30.63 5.73 8.93
CA GLU A 44 -30.41 6.65 7.80
C GLU A 44 -29.46 7.80 8.18
N ASP A 45 -29.66 8.41 9.36
CA ASP A 45 -28.76 9.44 9.86
C ASP A 45 -27.37 8.87 10.19
N ALA A 46 -27.28 7.63 10.67
CA ALA A 46 -26.01 6.96 10.90
C ALA A 46 -25.23 6.71 9.60
N GLU A 47 -25.90 6.25 8.54
CA GLU A 47 -25.30 6.07 7.20
C GLU A 47 -24.84 7.41 6.61
N THR A 48 -25.67 8.44 6.74
CA THR A 48 -25.33 9.81 6.32
C THR A 48 -24.11 10.33 7.09
N LEU A 49 -24.06 10.13 8.40
CA LEU A 49 -22.96 10.56 9.25
C LEU A 49 -21.65 9.80 8.95
N ILE A 50 -21.73 8.49 8.70
CA ILE A 50 -20.57 7.69 8.23
C ILE A 50 -20.02 8.29 6.94
N LYS A 51 -20.88 8.59 5.97
CA LYS A 51 -20.47 9.18 4.69
C LYS A 51 -19.80 10.54 4.90
N LEU A 52 -20.38 11.42 5.73
CA LEU A 52 -19.79 12.73 6.02
C LEU A 52 -18.39 12.61 6.65
N TYR A 53 -18.17 11.67 7.56
CA TYR A 53 -16.82 11.41 8.10
C TYR A 53 -15.83 10.95 7.03
N GLN A 54 -16.23 10.03 6.16
CA GLN A 54 -15.39 9.51 5.08
C GLN A 54 -15.04 10.60 4.06
N ASP A 55 -16.05 11.35 3.62
CA ASP A 55 -15.88 12.44 2.66
C ASP A 55 -14.98 13.55 3.25
N TYR A 56 -15.15 13.88 4.54
CA TYR A 56 -14.28 14.82 5.24
C TYR A 56 -12.82 14.35 5.26
N ALA A 57 -12.57 13.10 5.67
CA ALA A 57 -11.21 12.55 5.73
C ALA A 57 -10.55 12.46 4.35
N ALA A 58 -11.34 12.19 3.30
CA ALA A 58 -10.85 12.17 1.92
C ALA A 58 -10.54 13.58 1.38
N GLN A 59 -11.37 14.58 1.73
CA GLN A 59 -11.21 15.95 1.27
C GLN A 59 -10.11 16.71 2.02
N TYR A 60 -9.91 16.40 3.31
CA TYR A 60 -8.96 17.09 4.18
C TYR A 60 -7.99 16.11 4.85
N PRO A 61 -7.19 15.32 4.09
CA PRO A 61 -6.36 14.25 4.64
C PRO A 61 -5.31 14.74 5.65
N ASP A 62 -4.87 15.99 5.56
CA ASP A 62 -3.88 16.57 6.48
C ASP A 62 -4.47 16.98 7.85
N ASP A 63 -5.78 16.84 8.06
CA ASP A 63 -6.44 17.22 9.31
C ASP A 63 -6.34 16.12 10.40
N ALA A 64 -5.13 16.00 10.95
CA ALA A 64 -4.81 15.01 11.98
C ALA A 64 -5.56 15.20 13.31
N ASP A 65 -6.19 16.36 13.56
CA ASP A 65 -6.93 16.62 14.80
C ASP A 65 -8.33 15.97 14.81
N TYR A 66 -8.95 15.85 13.63
CA TYR A 66 -10.34 15.41 13.47
C TYR A 66 -10.44 14.03 12.81
N ASN A 67 -9.68 13.79 11.73
CA ASN A 67 -9.78 12.57 10.94
C ASN A 67 -9.65 11.26 11.75
N PRO A 68 -8.69 11.08 12.68
CA PRO A 68 -8.61 9.84 13.47
C PRO A 68 -9.87 9.61 14.32
N ARG A 69 -10.48 10.67 14.85
CA ARG A 69 -11.70 10.59 15.66
C ARG A 69 -12.93 10.32 14.79
N TYR A 70 -13.02 10.96 13.62
CA TYR A 70 -14.09 10.75 12.65
C TYR A 70 -14.08 9.33 12.09
N LEU A 71 -12.92 8.81 11.68
CA LEU A 71 -12.79 7.44 11.21
C LEU A 71 -13.10 6.41 12.31
N TYR A 72 -12.66 6.67 13.55
CA TYR A 72 -13.00 5.83 14.69
C TYR A 72 -14.52 5.82 14.99
N ARG A 73 -15.17 6.99 14.98
CA ARG A 73 -16.63 7.12 15.17
C ARG A 73 -17.41 6.46 14.03
N ALA A 74 -16.96 6.63 12.79
CA ALA A 74 -17.51 5.95 11.63
C ALA A 74 -17.41 4.42 11.77
N ALA A 75 -16.27 3.91 12.25
CA ALA A 75 -16.10 2.49 12.54
C ALA A 75 -17.06 1.98 13.62
N ALA A 76 -17.25 2.77 14.70
CA ALA A 76 -18.22 2.42 15.74
C ALA A 76 -19.67 2.41 15.22
N LEU A 77 -20.03 3.32 14.31
CA LEU A 77 -21.34 3.32 13.65
C LEU A 77 -21.53 2.09 12.76
N GLN A 78 -20.54 1.77 11.93
CA GLN A 78 -20.54 0.56 11.09
C GLN A 78 -20.66 -0.70 11.95
N PHE A 79 -19.94 -0.78 13.08
CA PHE A 79 -20.04 -1.88 14.03
C PHE A 79 -21.45 -2.06 14.58
N ARG A 80 -22.12 -0.96 15.00
CA ARG A 80 -23.51 -1.02 15.50
C ARG A 80 -24.49 -1.52 14.44
N GLN A 81 -24.17 -1.37 13.16
CA GLN A 81 -24.94 -1.88 12.03
C GLN A 81 -24.50 -3.29 11.59
N ASN A 82 -23.60 -3.95 12.33
CA ASN A 82 -23.00 -5.25 12.00
C ASN A 82 -22.15 -5.27 10.72
N HIS A 83 -21.74 -4.10 10.22
CA HIS A 83 -20.83 -3.96 9.08
C HIS A 83 -19.36 -4.06 9.53
N PHE A 84 -18.98 -5.22 10.07
CA PHE A 84 -17.69 -5.42 10.75
C PHE A 84 -16.49 -5.21 9.81
N SER A 85 -16.51 -5.70 8.58
CA SER A 85 -15.40 -5.49 7.63
C SER A 85 -15.22 -4.00 7.27
N GLY A 86 -16.33 -3.25 7.19
CA GLY A 86 -16.30 -1.80 6.97
C GLY A 86 -15.71 -1.07 8.17
N ALA A 87 -16.09 -1.46 9.39
CA ALA A 87 -15.51 -0.95 10.62
C ALA A 87 -13.99 -1.21 10.70
N ALA A 88 -13.54 -2.42 10.37
CA ALA A 88 -12.12 -2.77 10.35
C ALA A 88 -11.33 -1.91 9.35
N THR A 89 -11.90 -1.66 8.17
CA THR A 89 -11.30 -0.81 7.13
C THR A 89 -11.10 0.62 7.63
N LEU A 90 -12.12 1.20 8.27
CA LEU A 90 -12.06 2.56 8.82
C LEU A 90 -11.06 2.69 9.97
N LEU A 91 -10.97 1.67 10.85
CA LEU A 91 -9.96 1.62 11.90
C LEU A 91 -8.55 1.53 11.30
N GLY A 92 -8.34 0.68 10.28
CA GLY A 92 -7.08 0.59 9.56
C GLY A 92 -6.67 1.94 8.94
N GLN A 93 -7.61 2.66 8.32
CA GLN A 93 -7.36 4.00 7.79
C GLN A 93 -6.98 5.00 8.89
N ALA A 94 -7.64 4.95 10.05
CA ALA A 94 -7.30 5.80 11.19
C ALA A 94 -5.87 5.53 11.68
N ILE A 95 -5.48 4.25 11.79
CA ILE A 95 -4.17 3.82 12.29
C ILE A 95 -3.05 4.16 11.28
N ASP A 96 -3.24 3.84 10.00
CA ASP A 96 -2.21 3.99 8.95
C ASP A 96 -1.99 5.45 8.52
N GLY A 97 -3.05 6.26 8.58
CA GLY A 97 -3.04 7.67 8.21
C GLY A 97 -2.67 8.62 9.35
N TYR A 98 -3.00 8.26 10.60
CA TYR A 98 -2.94 9.16 11.75
C TYR A 98 -2.34 8.49 12.99
N TYR A 99 -1.27 7.71 12.79
CA TYR A 99 -0.63 6.90 13.83
C TYR A 99 -0.30 7.68 15.12
N GLU A 100 0.18 8.92 14.99
CA GLU A 100 0.56 9.78 16.12
C GLU A 100 -0.64 10.33 16.93
N SER A 101 -1.89 9.98 16.57
CA SER A 101 -3.06 10.40 17.31
C SER A 101 -3.16 9.74 18.69
N ASP A 102 -3.57 10.51 19.72
CA ASP A 102 -3.87 9.99 21.06
C ASP A 102 -4.90 8.85 21.09
N ASN A 103 -5.76 8.76 20.06
CA ASN A 103 -6.77 7.71 19.95
C ASN A 103 -6.25 6.42 19.29
N THR A 104 -5.03 6.41 18.73
CA THR A 104 -4.46 5.25 18.02
C THR A 104 -4.48 3.96 18.85
N PRO A 105 -4.06 3.94 20.14
CA PRO A 105 -4.13 2.72 20.95
C PRO A 105 -5.55 2.15 21.07
N GLN A 106 -6.57 3.02 21.16
CA GLN A 106 -7.96 2.60 21.24
C GLN A 106 -8.49 2.08 19.90
N ALA A 107 -8.10 2.70 18.79
CA ALA A 107 -8.43 2.22 17.45
C ALA A 107 -7.84 0.83 17.19
N ILE A 108 -6.57 0.61 17.58
CA ILE A 108 -5.91 -0.69 17.44
C ILE A 108 -6.57 -1.74 18.32
N ARG A 109 -6.89 -1.42 19.59
CA ARG A 109 -7.62 -2.35 20.48
C ARG A 109 -8.97 -2.74 19.88
N PHE A 110 -9.73 -1.75 19.40
CA PHE A 110 -11.03 -2.02 18.77
C PHE A 110 -10.87 -2.89 17.53
N LEU A 111 -9.84 -2.66 16.70
CA LEU A 111 -9.55 -3.50 15.55
C LEU A 111 -9.26 -4.96 15.95
N GLY A 112 -8.48 -5.16 17.01
CA GLY A 112 -8.17 -6.50 17.52
C GLY A 112 -9.41 -7.22 18.07
N GLU A 113 -10.26 -6.53 18.82
CA GLU A 113 -11.54 -7.05 19.32
C GLU A 113 -12.49 -7.41 18.18
N LEU A 114 -12.57 -6.54 17.17
CA LEU A 114 -13.37 -6.79 15.98
C LEU A 114 -12.92 -8.04 15.23
N PHE A 115 -11.59 -8.26 15.11
CA PHE A 115 -11.05 -9.48 14.53
C PHE A 115 -11.38 -10.71 15.36
N LEU A 116 -11.26 -10.62 16.69
CA LEU A 116 -11.46 -11.75 17.59
C LEU A 116 -12.94 -12.15 17.67
N ASP A 117 -13.80 -11.18 17.96
CA ASP A 117 -15.16 -11.42 18.45
C ASP A 117 -16.20 -11.41 17.30
N ASN A 118 -15.93 -10.70 16.20
CA ASN A 118 -16.91 -10.48 15.13
C ASN A 118 -16.50 -11.05 13.77
N LEU A 119 -15.24 -10.86 13.38
CA LEU A 119 -14.70 -11.39 12.11
C LEU A 119 -14.18 -12.82 12.25
N LEU A 120 -14.13 -13.36 13.48
CA LEU A 120 -13.71 -14.72 13.80
C LEU A 120 -12.33 -15.06 13.22
N ASN A 121 -11.41 -14.10 13.27
CA ASN A 121 -10.03 -14.22 12.79
C ASN A 121 -9.04 -14.04 13.95
N PRO A 122 -8.85 -15.09 14.79
CA PRO A 122 -7.98 -15.03 15.96
C PRO A 122 -6.51 -14.82 15.60
N GLU A 123 -6.07 -15.20 14.39
CA GLU A 123 -4.70 -14.97 13.93
C GLU A 123 -4.43 -13.47 13.74
N SER A 124 -5.32 -12.77 13.05
CA SER A 124 -5.22 -11.32 12.89
C SER A 124 -5.40 -10.59 14.22
N ALA A 125 -6.35 -11.03 15.05
CA ALA A 125 -6.53 -10.45 16.40
C ALA A 125 -5.26 -10.58 17.25
N THR A 126 -4.62 -11.75 17.24
CA THR A 126 -3.37 -11.97 17.99
C THR A 126 -2.26 -11.04 17.49
N THR A 127 -2.08 -10.93 16.17
CA THR A 127 -1.09 -9.99 15.60
C THR A 127 -1.38 -8.54 16.03
N VAL A 128 -2.64 -8.10 15.96
CA VAL A 128 -3.03 -6.75 16.38
C VAL A 128 -2.75 -6.50 17.86
N PHE A 129 -3.13 -7.42 18.73
CA PHE A 129 -2.91 -7.28 20.17
C PHE A 129 -1.43 -7.33 20.55
N GLN A 130 -0.63 -8.21 19.94
CA GLN A 130 0.81 -8.25 20.16
C GLN A 130 1.47 -6.93 19.73
N ALA A 131 1.15 -6.46 18.53
CA ALA A 131 1.69 -5.21 18.02
C ALA A 131 1.25 -3.99 18.84
N LEU A 132 0.02 -3.98 19.38
CA LEU A 132 -0.46 -2.94 20.30
C LEU A 132 0.35 -2.90 21.61
N VAL A 133 0.61 -4.06 22.21
CA VAL A 133 1.39 -4.16 23.45
C VAL A 133 2.82 -3.67 23.24
N GLU A 134 3.41 -3.97 22.08
CA GLU A 134 4.76 -3.52 21.70
C GLU A 134 4.81 -2.02 21.39
N ALA A 135 3.85 -1.50 20.62
CA ALA A 135 3.82 -0.11 20.18
C ALA A 135 3.45 0.88 21.29
N PHE A 136 2.53 0.51 22.18
CA PHE A 136 1.95 1.41 23.18
C PHE A 136 1.98 0.80 24.60
N PRO A 137 3.16 0.42 25.11
CA PRO A 137 3.29 -0.26 26.39
C PRO A 137 2.74 0.60 27.52
N GLY A 138 2.03 -0.04 28.46
CA GLY A 138 1.49 0.62 29.66
C GLY A 138 0.15 1.36 29.47
N THR A 139 -0.29 1.58 28.22
CA THR A 139 -1.64 2.12 27.97
C THR A 139 -2.72 1.15 28.45
N GLU A 140 -3.89 1.68 28.82
CA GLU A 140 -5.04 0.85 29.17
C GLU A 140 -5.45 -0.08 28.01
N ALA A 141 -5.27 0.39 26.77
CA ALA A 141 -5.56 -0.40 25.59
C ALA A 141 -4.63 -1.61 25.46
N ALA A 142 -3.32 -1.42 25.68
CA ALA A 142 -2.33 -2.49 25.70
C ALA A 142 -2.56 -3.49 26.84
N LYS A 143 -2.95 -3.04 28.03
CA LYS A 143 -3.29 -3.95 29.14
C LYS A 143 -4.46 -4.87 28.79
N LYS A 144 -5.55 -4.29 28.25
CA LYS A 144 -6.71 -5.08 27.79
C LYS A 144 -6.37 -6.03 26.64
N ALA A 145 -5.50 -5.62 25.73
CA ALA A 145 -5.00 -6.48 24.67
C ALA A 145 -4.20 -7.67 25.25
N GLN A 146 -3.35 -7.41 26.25
CA GLN A 146 -2.56 -8.45 26.92
C GLN A 146 -3.44 -9.50 27.61
N GLU A 147 -4.58 -9.11 28.20
CA GLU A 147 -5.56 -10.03 28.80
C GLU A 147 -6.22 -10.97 27.77
N LYS A 148 -6.34 -10.53 26.51
CA LYS A 148 -6.93 -11.31 25.41
C LYS A 148 -5.92 -12.21 24.70
N LEU A 149 -4.62 -12.01 24.92
CA LEU A 149 -3.58 -12.82 24.28
C LEU A 149 -3.50 -14.23 24.88
N PRO A 150 -3.30 -15.28 24.06
CA PRO A 150 -3.01 -16.61 24.59
C PRO A 150 -1.72 -16.58 25.41
N ALA A 151 -1.73 -17.17 26.61
CA ALA A 151 -0.58 -17.16 27.53
C ALA A 151 0.71 -17.77 26.93
N SER A 152 0.55 -18.68 25.96
CA SER A 152 1.64 -19.37 25.26
C SER A 152 1.90 -18.83 23.85
N ALA A 153 1.30 -17.69 23.46
CA ALA A 153 1.51 -17.11 22.14
C ALA A 153 3.00 -16.77 21.94
N PRO A 154 3.67 -17.30 20.89
CA PRO A 154 5.04 -16.89 20.57
C PRO A 154 5.10 -15.41 20.19
N ALA A 155 6.29 -14.81 20.24
CA ALA A 155 6.50 -13.43 19.80
C ALA A 155 5.96 -13.19 18.37
N PRO A 156 5.47 -11.98 18.04
CA PRO A 156 4.82 -11.70 16.76
C PRO A 156 5.68 -12.06 15.54
N LEU A 157 6.96 -11.68 15.52
CA LEU A 157 7.87 -12.04 14.42
C LEU A 157 8.06 -13.55 14.30
N SER A 158 8.24 -14.27 15.41
CA SER A 158 8.37 -15.73 15.39
C SER A 158 7.12 -16.42 14.84
N ARG A 159 5.92 -15.92 15.15
CA ARG A 159 4.66 -16.42 14.56
C ARG A 159 4.61 -16.17 13.06
N ILE A 160 5.00 -14.97 12.62
CA ILE A 160 5.08 -14.61 11.19
C ILE A 160 6.05 -15.54 10.45
N ASP A 161 7.24 -15.78 11.01
CA ASP A 161 8.25 -16.67 10.41
C ASP A 161 7.79 -18.14 10.35
N MET A 162 7.05 -18.60 11.38
CA MET A 162 6.42 -19.92 11.37
C MET A 162 5.41 -20.05 10.23
N MET A 163 4.54 -19.05 10.03
CA MET A 163 3.60 -19.05 8.92
C MET A 163 4.36 -19.06 7.59
N ALA A 164 5.39 -18.21 7.44
CA ALA A 164 6.21 -18.12 6.23
C ALA A 164 6.78 -19.49 5.83
N SER A 165 7.33 -20.21 6.81
CA SER A 165 7.93 -21.53 6.63
C SER A 165 6.93 -22.62 6.24
N GLN A 166 5.63 -22.41 6.49
CA GLN A 166 4.56 -23.36 6.23
C GLN A 166 3.72 -23.01 4.98
N MET A 167 3.97 -21.86 4.35
CA MET A 167 3.16 -21.40 3.22
C MET A 167 3.31 -22.32 2.00
N PHE A 168 4.48 -22.90 1.76
CA PHE A 168 4.70 -23.77 0.60
C PHE A 168 4.48 -25.24 0.96
N ASN A 169 3.57 -25.91 0.25
CA ASN A 169 3.34 -27.34 0.43
C ASN A 169 4.24 -28.12 -0.53
N ASP A 170 5.29 -28.73 0.01
CA ASP A 170 6.28 -29.50 -0.77
C ASP A 170 5.70 -30.68 -1.53
N SER A 171 4.66 -31.34 -0.98
CA SER A 171 4.01 -32.49 -1.61
C SER A 171 3.14 -32.06 -2.79
N LEU A 172 2.46 -30.92 -2.66
CA LEU A 172 1.55 -30.38 -3.69
C LEU A 172 2.24 -29.41 -4.65
N LYS A 173 3.51 -29.08 -4.40
CA LYS A 173 4.31 -28.10 -5.15
C LYS A 173 3.58 -26.77 -5.38
N ARG A 174 2.85 -26.31 -4.37
CA ARG A 174 2.05 -25.08 -4.42
C ARG A 174 1.92 -24.43 -3.04
N TYR A 175 1.57 -23.15 -3.04
CA TYR A 175 1.25 -22.43 -1.81
C TYR A 175 -0.07 -22.88 -1.19
N ASP A 176 -0.10 -23.02 0.14
CA ASP A 176 -1.31 -23.07 0.94
C ASP A 176 -1.89 -21.66 1.05
N TYR A 177 -3.00 -21.43 0.33
CA TYR A 177 -3.65 -20.12 0.27
C TYR A 177 -4.08 -19.59 1.65
N ARG A 178 -4.51 -20.46 2.56
CA ARG A 178 -5.00 -20.03 3.88
C ARG A 178 -3.84 -19.56 4.74
N ILE A 179 -2.76 -20.33 4.81
CA ILE A 179 -1.55 -19.95 5.55
C ILE A 179 -0.93 -18.70 4.92
N THR A 180 -0.86 -18.64 3.59
CA THR A 180 -0.29 -17.49 2.88
C THR A 180 -1.11 -16.21 3.12
N ASN A 181 -2.43 -16.28 3.10
CA ASN A 181 -3.28 -15.13 3.41
C ASN A 181 -3.15 -14.68 4.87
N ASN A 182 -3.01 -15.61 5.82
CA ASN A 182 -2.75 -15.27 7.22
C ASN A 182 -1.38 -14.62 7.43
N TYR A 183 -0.37 -15.10 6.71
CA TYR A 183 0.97 -14.52 6.68
C TYR A 183 0.92 -13.07 6.16
N ILE A 184 0.33 -12.86 4.98
CA ILE A 184 0.17 -11.54 4.36
C ILE A 184 -0.55 -10.58 5.31
N ALA A 185 -1.70 -11.00 5.86
CA ALA A 185 -2.46 -10.17 6.79
C ALA A 185 -1.65 -9.82 8.05
N SER A 186 -0.87 -10.77 8.58
CA SER A 186 -0.05 -10.53 9.77
C SER A 186 1.11 -9.56 9.49
N CYS A 187 1.78 -9.67 8.35
CA CYS A 187 2.80 -8.71 7.93
C CYS A 187 2.22 -7.30 7.77
N GLU A 188 1.04 -7.17 7.13
CA GLU A 188 0.37 -5.89 6.94
C GLU A 188 -0.04 -5.23 8.27
N LEU A 189 -0.65 -6.02 9.16
CA LEU A 189 -1.10 -5.53 10.47
C LEU A 189 0.09 -5.14 11.36
N TYR A 190 1.15 -5.96 11.37
CA TYR A 190 2.38 -5.65 12.09
C TYR A 190 2.99 -4.33 11.59
N ALA A 191 3.22 -4.20 10.28
CA ALA A 191 3.81 -2.99 9.71
C ALA A 191 2.92 -1.75 9.86
N MET A 192 1.60 -1.90 9.87
CA MET A 192 0.67 -0.78 10.11
C MET A 192 0.71 -0.29 11.57
N ILE A 193 0.87 -1.19 12.54
CA ILE A 193 0.84 -0.87 13.98
C ILE A 193 2.23 -0.54 14.55
N LEU A 194 3.28 -1.07 13.93
CA LEU A 194 4.69 -0.81 14.27
C LEU A 194 5.41 -0.21 13.05
N PRO A 195 4.97 0.97 12.55
CA PRO A 195 5.49 1.53 11.30
C PRO A 195 6.97 1.88 11.37
N ASN A 196 7.52 2.12 12.57
CA ASN A 196 8.93 2.44 12.80
C ASN A 196 9.79 1.19 13.12
N SER A 197 9.21 -0.02 13.14
CA SER A 197 9.98 -1.24 13.32
C SER A 197 10.93 -1.45 12.13
N PRO A 198 12.21 -1.83 12.36
CA PRO A 198 13.13 -2.15 11.28
C PRO A 198 12.64 -3.30 10.39
N ASP A 199 11.76 -4.16 10.92
CA ASP A 199 11.17 -5.27 10.18
C ASP A 199 9.98 -4.87 9.30
N ALA A 200 9.35 -3.72 9.55
CA ALA A 200 8.15 -3.30 8.82
C ALA A 200 8.34 -3.26 7.29
N PRO A 201 9.37 -2.59 6.72
CA PRO A 201 9.56 -2.58 5.27
C PRO A 201 9.88 -3.97 4.70
N ARG A 202 10.65 -4.79 5.42
CA ARG A 202 10.96 -6.16 5.03
C ARG A 202 9.69 -7.02 4.97
N LEU A 203 8.87 -6.98 6.01
CA LEU A 203 7.61 -7.73 6.08
C LEU A 203 6.61 -7.31 5.00
N LEU A 204 6.53 -6.00 4.68
CA LEU A 204 5.71 -5.54 3.56
C LEU A 204 6.21 -6.06 2.22
N TYR A 205 7.53 -6.10 2.01
CA TYR A 205 8.13 -6.66 0.79
C TYR A 205 7.81 -8.15 0.67
N ASP A 206 8.07 -8.92 1.73
CA ASP A 206 7.83 -10.36 1.74
C ASP A 206 6.34 -10.69 1.56
N ALA A 207 5.44 -9.88 2.13
CA ALA A 207 4.00 -9.98 1.91
C ALA A 207 3.58 -9.64 0.47
N ALA A 208 4.27 -8.70 -0.20
CA ALA A 208 4.03 -8.40 -1.60
C ALA A 208 4.43 -9.58 -2.51
N GLU A 209 5.60 -10.18 -2.26
CA GLU A 209 6.05 -11.39 -2.97
C GLU A 209 5.10 -12.58 -2.75
N ALA A 210 4.68 -12.80 -1.50
CA ALA A 210 3.69 -13.82 -1.16
C ALA A 210 2.36 -13.56 -1.87
N SER A 211 1.89 -12.31 -1.89
CA SER A 211 0.67 -11.90 -2.59
C SER A 211 0.77 -12.18 -4.10
N ARG A 212 1.91 -11.87 -4.73
CA ARG A 212 2.14 -12.15 -6.15
C ARG A 212 2.13 -13.65 -6.42
N SER A 213 2.73 -14.44 -5.53
CA SER A 213 2.82 -15.90 -5.62
C SER A 213 1.45 -16.60 -5.56
N VAL A 214 0.49 -16.04 -4.81
CA VAL A 214 -0.91 -16.51 -4.78
C VAL A 214 -1.83 -15.74 -5.74
N ARG A 215 -1.25 -14.99 -6.68
CA ARG A 215 -1.97 -14.22 -7.73
C ARG A 215 -2.88 -13.11 -7.19
N ALA A 216 -2.66 -12.66 -5.95
CA ALA A 216 -3.29 -11.49 -5.37
C ALA A 216 -2.59 -10.21 -5.88
N PHE A 217 -2.55 -10.01 -7.20
CA PHE A 217 -1.73 -8.96 -7.83
C PHE A 217 -2.10 -7.55 -7.37
N THR A 218 -3.38 -7.23 -7.23
CA THR A 218 -3.82 -5.92 -6.70
C THR A 218 -3.29 -5.68 -5.28
N LYS A 219 -3.16 -6.73 -4.47
CA LYS A 219 -2.58 -6.64 -3.12
C LYS A 219 -1.08 -6.40 -3.21
N ALA A 220 -0.37 -7.18 -4.03
CA ALA A 220 1.07 -7.01 -4.26
C ALA A 220 1.41 -5.58 -4.70
N LEU A 221 0.70 -5.04 -5.69
CA LEU A 221 0.90 -3.67 -6.17
C LEU A 221 0.75 -2.61 -5.06
N LYS A 222 -0.27 -2.75 -4.21
CA LYS A 222 -0.48 -1.85 -3.07
C LYS A 222 0.63 -1.96 -2.03
N LEU A 223 1.16 -3.15 -1.79
CA LEU A 223 2.23 -3.37 -0.82
C LEU A 223 3.57 -2.80 -1.33
N TYR A 224 3.93 -3.03 -2.60
CA TYR A 224 5.10 -2.38 -3.20
C TYR A 224 5.00 -0.86 -3.15
N GLU A 225 3.84 -0.30 -3.51
CA GLU A 225 3.58 1.13 -3.41
C GLU A 225 3.74 1.65 -1.97
N LYS A 226 3.26 0.91 -0.97
CA LYS A 226 3.44 1.27 0.43
C LYS A 226 4.92 1.32 0.82
N ILE A 227 5.76 0.40 0.33
CA ILE A 227 7.21 0.43 0.53
C ILE A 227 7.80 1.69 -0.09
N ASN A 228 7.50 1.96 -1.37
CA ASN A 228 8.05 3.12 -2.08
C ASN A 228 7.64 4.47 -1.47
N THR A 229 6.47 4.54 -0.84
CA THR A 229 5.93 5.78 -0.26
C THR A 229 6.29 5.98 1.21
N ARG A 230 6.33 4.90 2.02
CA ARG A 230 6.58 4.99 3.47
C ARG A 230 8.00 4.64 3.87
N TYR A 231 8.71 3.86 3.05
CA TYR A 231 10.05 3.38 3.33
C TYR A 231 10.99 3.61 2.12
N PRO A 232 11.12 4.85 1.62
CA PRO A 232 11.94 5.13 0.44
C PRO A 232 13.43 4.79 0.64
N GLU A 233 13.91 4.82 1.88
CA GLU A 233 15.29 4.50 2.26
C GLU A 233 15.53 3.00 2.51
N TYR A 234 14.49 2.15 2.41
CA TYR A 234 14.68 0.72 2.53
C TYR A 234 15.54 0.20 1.38
N GLU A 235 16.52 -0.65 1.67
CA GLU A 235 17.45 -1.19 0.67
C GLU A 235 16.74 -1.82 -0.55
N LYS A 236 15.59 -2.47 -0.35
CA LYS A 236 14.79 -3.04 -1.45
C LYS A 236 13.68 -2.11 -1.97
N ALA A 237 13.64 -0.84 -1.61
CA ALA A 237 12.69 0.10 -2.19
C ALA A 237 12.85 0.24 -3.72
N PRO A 238 14.07 0.31 -4.30
CA PRO A 238 14.24 0.26 -5.76
C PRO A 238 13.66 -1.03 -6.35
N LEU A 239 13.97 -2.18 -5.74
CA LEU A 239 13.45 -3.48 -6.16
C LEU A 239 11.92 -3.55 -6.07
N ALA A 240 11.31 -2.99 -5.03
CA ALA A 240 9.84 -2.93 -4.90
C ALA A 240 9.20 -2.13 -6.06
N LEU A 241 9.83 -1.02 -6.49
CA LEU A 241 9.35 -0.24 -7.63
C LEU A 241 9.44 -1.05 -8.93
N PHE A 242 10.57 -1.73 -9.15
CA PHE A 242 10.75 -2.63 -10.28
C PHE A 242 9.71 -3.77 -10.27
N MET A 243 9.51 -4.42 -9.12
CA MET A 243 8.54 -5.52 -8.98
C MET A 243 7.09 -5.07 -9.18
N ARG A 244 6.76 -3.81 -8.84
CA ARG A 244 5.45 -3.21 -9.15
C ARG A 244 5.25 -3.07 -10.66
N ALA A 245 6.26 -2.58 -11.39
CA ALA A 245 6.25 -2.51 -12.85
C ALA A 245 6.17 -3.92 -13.48
N PHE A 246 6.99 -4.84 -13.00
CA PHE A 246 7.03 -6.23 -13.44
C PHE A 246 5.68 -6.94 -13.25
N THR A 247 5.01 -6.72 -12.12
CA THR A 247 3.68 -7.29 -11.86
C THR A 247 2.63 -6.74 -12.84
N LEU A 248 2.67 -5.43 -13.15
CA LEU A 248 1.76 -4.84 -14.13
C LEU A 248 1.99 -5.41 -15.53
N ASP A 249 3.25 -5.54 -15.93
CA ASP A 249 3.67 -6.06 -17.23
C ASP A 249 3.36 -7.56 -17.38
N ASN A 250 3.93 -8.38 -16.50
CA ASN A 250 3.96 -9.82 -16.68
C ASN A 250 2.69 -10.50 -16.21
N ASP A 251 2.13 -10.07 -15.07
CA ASP A 251 1.00 -10.74 -14.45
C ASP A 251 -0.36 -10.16 -14.89
N LEU A 252 -0.43 -8.84 -15.08
CA LEU A 252 -1.67 -8.13 -15.37
C LEU A 252 -1.80 -7.63 -16.82
N LYS A 253 -0.71 -7.65 -17.61
CA LYS A 253 -0.66 -7.16 -19.00
C LYS A 253 -1.13 -5.70 -19.13
N ARG A 254 -0.88 -4.88 -18.10
CA ARG A 254 -1.18 -3.43 -18.04
C ARG A 254 0.05 -2.64 -18.46
N TYR A 255 0.41 -2.76 -19.74
CA TYR A 255 1.68 -2.29 -20.27
C TYR A 255 1.89 -0.78 -20.14
N ASP A 256 0.86 0.04 -20.36
CA ASP A 256 0.99 1.50 -20.23
C ASP A 256 1.37 1.92 -18.81
N GLU A 257 0.78 1.26 -17.80
CA GLU A 257 1.10 1.52 -16.39
C GLU A 257 2.47 0.96 -16.01
N ALA A 258 2.84 -0.22 -16.54
CA ALA A 258 4.16 -0.78 -16.34
C ALA A 258 5.26 0.11 -16.91
N ARG A 259 5.05 0.69 -18.10
CA ARG A 259 5.97 1.62 -18.77
C ARG A 259 6.30 2.80 -17.86
N VAL A 260 5.28 3.45 -17.30
CA VAL A 260 5.45 4.60 -16.39
C VAL A 260 6.35 4.23 -15.21
N LEU A 261 6.17 3.04 -14.62
CA LEU A 261 6.95 2.63 -13.46
C LEU A 261 8.37 2.18 -13.82
N TYR A 262 8.60 1.52 -14.96
CA TYR A 262 9.96 1.21 -15.42
C TYR A 262 10.75 2.48 -15.77
N GLU A 263 10.10 3.46 -16.40
CA GLU A 263 10.71 4.78 -16.67
C GLU A 263 11.03 5.51 -15.37
N GLU A 264 10.12 5.48 -14.38
CA GLU A 264 10.38 6.02 -13.04
C GLU A 264 11.57 5.31 -12.36
N PHE A 265 11.64 3.98 -12.45
CA PHE A 265 12.73 3.18 -11.90
C PHE A 265 14.07 3.58 -12.51
N LEU A 266 14.17 3.68 -13.84
CA LEU A 266 15.39 4.10 -14.53
C LEU A 266 15.79 5.55 -14.25
N ALA A 267 14.81 6.43 -14.05
CA ALA A 267 15.07 7.82 -13.69
C ALA A 267 15.63 7.95 -12.27
N LYS A 268 15.13 7.15 -11.32
CA LYS A 268 15.56 7.19 -9.91
C LYS A 268 16.81 6.35 -9.63
N TYR A 269 16.96 5.22 -10.31
CA TYR A 269 17.98 4.20 -10.03
C TYR A 269 18.69 3.75 -11.32
N PRO A 270 19.36 4.66 -12.05
CA PRO A 270 19.95 4.36 -13.36
C PRO A 270 21.08 3.32 -13.32
N ASP A 271 21.71 3.13 -12.15
CA ASP A 271 22.85 2.23 -11.94
C ASP A 271 22.48 0.98 -11.11
N HIS A 272 21.19 0.72 -10.89
CA HIS A 272 20.75 -0.48 -10.16
C HIS A 272 20.98 -1.75 -10.98
N ASP A 273 21.18 -2.88 -10.31
CA ASP A 273 21.35 -4.22 -10.92
C ASP A 273 20.25 -4.62 -11.93
N PHE A 274 19.06 -4.01 -11.88
CA PHE A 274 17.93 -4.29 -12.78
C PHE A 274 17.71 -3.18 -13.83
N ALA A 275 18.60 -2.19 -13.91
CA ALA A 275 18.45 -1.08 -14.85
C ALA A 275 18.50 -1.56 -16.31
N GLU A 276 19.47 -2.42 -16.65
CA GLU A 276 19.54 -2.97 -18.01
C GLU A 276 18.36 -3.88 -18.34
N ASP A 277 17.84 -4.64 -17.36
CA ASP A 277 16.61 -5.42 -17.54
C ASP A 277 15.40 -4.51 -17.80
N ALA A 278 15.26 -3.42 -17.04
CA ALA A 278 14.18 -2.45 -17.25
C ALA A 278 14.26 -1.77 -18.64
N ARG A 279 15.46 -1.44 -19.13
CA ARG A 279 15.65 -0.91 -20.49
C ARG A 279 15.22 -1.94 -21.54
N ALA A 280 15.69 -3.18 -21.41
CA ALA A 280 15.35 -4.26 -22.34
C ALA A 280 13.84 -4.56 -22.37
N VAL A 281 13.19 -4.54 -21.20
CA VAL A 281 11.74 -4.67 -21.10
C VAL A 281 11.03 -3.51 -21.78
N LEU A 282 11.44 -2.25 -21.55
CA LEU A 282 10.80 -1.08 -22.18
C LEU A 282 10.87 -1.07 -23.71
N GLU A 283 11.96 -1.57 -24.29
CA GLU A 283 12.13 -1.73 -25.75
C GLU A 283 11.15 -2.75 -26.35
N ASN A 284 10.74 -3.74 -25.56
CA ASN A 284 9.97 -4.89 -26.00
C ASN A 284 8.61 -5.03 -25.32
N LEU A 285 8.22 -4.03 -24.52
CA LEU A 285 7.04 -4.09 -23.67
C LEU A 285 5.78 -4.30 -24.50
N GLY A 286 5.00 -5.32 -24.14
CA GLY A 286 3.76 -5.70 -24.81
C GLY A 286 3.93 -6.44 -26.13
N LYS A 287 5.17 -6.70 -26.58
CA LYS A 287 5.44 -7.54 -27.75
C LYS A 287 5.37 -9.01 -27.40
N THR A 288 5.01 -9.85 -28.36
CA THR A 288 5.11 -11.31 -28.20
C THR A 288 6.54 -11.81 -28.43
N ASP A 289 6.84 -13.03 -27.97
CA ASP A 289 8.12 -13.67 -28.21
C ASP A 289 8.42 -13.78 -29.72
N GLU A 290 7.41 -14.06 -30.54
CA GLU A 290 7.56 -14.11 -32.00
C GLU A 290 7.93 -12.74 -32.60
N GLU A 291 7.28 -11.67 -32.15
CA GLU A 291 7.59 -10.31 -32.60
C GLU A 291 9.03 -9.91 -32.21
N ILE A 292 9.45 -10.26 -30.99
CA ILE A 292 10.81 -10.02 -30.53
C ILE A 292 11.81 -10.82 -31.35
N LEU A 293 11.56 -12.11 -31.59
CA LEU A 293 12.42 -12.97 -32.42
C LEU A 293 12.57 -12.44 -33.84
N GLN A 294 11.46 -12.04 -34.47
CA GLN A 294 11.50 -11.45 -35.81
C GLN A 294 12.34 -10.17 -35.85
N MET A 295 12.14 -9.26 -34.89
CA MET A 295 12.93 -8.02 -34.79
C MET A 295 14.43 -8.30 -34.62
N LEU A 296 14.79 -9.32 -33.84
CA LEU A 296 16.18 -9.74 -33.64
C LEU A 296 16.78 -10.32 -34.92
N GLU A 297 16.04 -11.15 -35.66
CA GLU A 297 16.47 -11.70 -36.95
C GLU A 297 16.71 -10.60 -37.98
N GLU A 298 15.80 -9.62 -38.08
CA GLU A 298 15.92 -8.49 -39.00
C GLU A 298 17.13 -7.61 -38.64
N LYS A 299 17.34 -7.31 -37.35
CA LYS A 299 18.50 -6.54 -36.86
C LYS A 299 19.83 -7.26 -37.14
N ASN A 300 19.86 -8.59 -37.02
CA ASN A 300 21.05 -9.39 -37.31
C ASN A 300 21.35 -9.46 -38.82
N LYS A 301 20.32 -9.59 -39.66
CA LYS A 301 20.47 -9.51 -41.13
C LYS A 301 21.02 -8.14 -41.55
N ALA A 302 20.45 -7.05 -41.03
CA ALA A 302 20.92 -5.70 -41.32
C ALA A 302 22.39 -5.47 -40.93
N LYS A 303 22.81 -5.91 -39.73
CA LYS A 303 24.22 -5.83 -39.30
C LYS A 303 25.16 -6.65 -40.19
N ALA A 304 24.73 -7.84 -40.63
CA ALA A 304 25.53 -8.66 -41.53
C ALA A 304 25.71 -8.00 -42.91
N GLU A 305 24.67 -7.34 -43.42
CA GLU A 305 24.73 -6.59 -44.67
C GLU A 305 25.63 -5.35 -44.57
N GLU A 306 25.58 -4.61 -43.45
CA GLU A 306 26.46 -3.46 -43.20
C GLU A 306 27.93 -3.87 -43.04
N ALA A 307 28.22 -4.98 -42.36
CA ALA A 307 29.56 -5.54 -42.24
C ALA A 307 30.12 -5.99 -43.60
N SER A 308 29.29 -6.57 -44.46
CA SER A 308 29.67 -6.96 -45.82
C SER A 308 30.02 -5.75 -46.70
N LYS A 309 29.20 -4.68 -46.64
CA LYS A 309 29.44 -3.43 -47.40
C LYS A 309 30.69 -2.67 -46.92
N SER A 310 30.94 -2.63 -45.61
CA SER A 310 32.14 -1.97 -45.05
C SER A 310 33.42 -2.77 -45.29
N GLY A 311 33.35 -4.10 -45.31
CA GLY A 311 34.46 -4.97 -45.74
C GLY A 311 34.84 -4.76 -47.21
N GLN A 312 33.84 -4.63 -48.10
CA GLN A 312 34.07 -4.36 -49.53
C GLN A 312 34.69 -2.97 -49.78
N PHE A 313 34.28 -1.95 -49.03
CA PHE A 313 34.84 -0.58 -49.14
C PHE A 313 36.30 -0.47 -48.68
N ASN A 314 36.71 -1.28 -47.70
CA ASN A 314 38.10 -1.31 -47.22
C ASN A 314 39.04 -2.11 -48.15
N THR A 315 38.53 -3.06 -48.91
CA THR A 315 39.33 -3.79 -49.93
C THR A 315 39.60 -2.95 -51.19
N GLU A 316 38.69 -2.07 -51.60
CA GLU A 316 38.90 -1.20 -52.77
C GLU A 316 39.90 -0.06 -52.51
N LYS A 317 39.99 0.44 -51.27
CA LYS A 317 40.97 1.47 -50.87
C LYS A 317 42.40 0.96 -50.63
N ALA A 318 42.58 -0.35 -50.51
CA ALA A 318 43.91 -0.97 -50.34
C ALA A 318 44.58 -1.32 -51.70
N THR A 319 43.90 -1.05 -52.81
CA THR A 319 44.35 -1.33 -54.18
C THR A 319 44.69 -0.09 -55.02
N GLU A 320 44.70 1.10 -54.42
CA GLU A 320 45.31 2.33 -54.98
C GLU A 320 46.64 2.65 -54.29
#